data_AF-A0A958FQG7-F1
#
_entry.id   AF-A0A958FQG7-F1
#
_cell.length_a   1.000
_cell.length_b   1.000
_cell.length_c   1.000
_cell.angle_alpha   90.00
_cell.angle_beta   90.00
_cell.angle_gamma   90.00
#
_symmetry.space_group_name_H-M   'P 1'
#
loop_
_entity.id
_entity.type
_entity.pdbx_description
1 polymer ?
#
loop_
_entity_poly.entity_id
_entity_poly.type
_entity_poly.pdbx_seq_one_letter_code
_entity_poly.pdbx_strand_id
1 'polypeptide(L)'
;MALVPSLLLKQLYTFGSLENTTDGIRFSLKNRLSDATLTGFRSLEIDGKSISVSDISLDLGGENAVDPATLSKNPLDFPLRRSIDIRAKSSPLEKGKHQILLVFDTKPFGKLKLNVEDSISDIKETTVRIPRNDADDYSEEAIQTRQKFVEKITGVSLKHSAKYSFDPHITQGNCEHFTGVA
;
A
#
# COMPACT_ATOMS: atom_id res chain seq x y z
N MET A 1 24.12 4.03 -14.25
CA MET A 1 22.78 3.46 -14.02
C MET A 1 22.90 2.57 -12.80
N ALA A 2 22.25 2.91 -11.68
CA ALA A 2 22.36 2.11 -10.47
C ALA A 2 21.55 0.82 -10.65
N LEU A 3 22.19 -0.33 -10.44
CA LEU A 3 21.51 -1.62 -10.47
C LEU A 3 20.64 -1.73 -9.22
N VAL A 4 19.31 -1.69 -9.37
CA VAL A 4 18.40 -1.94 -8.24
C VAL A 4 18.27 -3.47 -8.06
N PRO A 5 18.65 -4.04 -6.89
CA PRO A 5 18.49 -5.46 -6.62
C PRO A 5 17.03 -5.92 -6.76
N SER A 6 16.82 -7.12 -7.32
CA SER A 6 15.49 -7.66 -7.59
C SER A 6 14.60 -7.77 -6.34
N LEU A 7 15.19 -8.08 -5.18
CA LEU A 7 14.47 -8.15 -3.92
C LEU A 7 13.92 -6.78 -3.49
N LEU A 8 14.75 -5.72 -3.59
CA LEU A 8 14.32 -4.34 -3.29
C LEU A 8 13.26 -3.86 -4.28
N LEU A 9 13.35 -4.30 -5.54
CA LEU A 9 12.34 -3.97 -6.53
C LEU A 9 10.98 -4.59 -6.20
N LYS A 10 10.96 -5.87 -5.78
CA LYS A 10 9.73 -6.53 -5.30
C LYS A 10 9.11 -5.81 -4.10
N GLN A 11 9.93 -5.19 -3.25
CA GLN A 11 9.45 -4.35 -2.15
C GLN A 11 8.75 -3.07 -2.63
N LEU A 12 8.71 -2.72 -3.92
CA LEU A 12 7.82 -1.64 -4.37
C LEU A 12 6.35 -2.08 -4.34
N TYR A 13 6.08 -3.37 -4.51
CA TYR A 13 4.72 -3.88 -4.49
C TYR A 13 4.16 -3.92 -3.07
N THR A 14 2.88 -3.59 -2.89
CA THR A 14 2.17 -3.80 -1.63
C THR A 14 1.48 -5.15 -1.69
N PHE A 15 2.05 -6.16 -1.03
CA PHE A 15 1.46 -7.50 -0.99
C PHE A 15 0.05 -7.48 -0.38
N GLY A 16 -0.88 -8.23 -0.99
CA GLY A 16 -2.30 -8.23 -0.62
C GLY A 16 -3.05 -6.99 -1.09
N SER A 17 -2.52 -6.24 -2.06
CA SER A 17 -3.22 -5.07 -2.63
C SER A 17 -3.97 -5.40 -3.91
N LEU A 18 -3.75 -6.57 -4.53
CA LEU A 18 -4.49 -6.99 -5.70
C LEU A 18 -5.97 -7.25 -5.36
N GLU A 19 -6.85 -6.45 -5.94
CA GLU A 19 -8.29 -6.54 -5.74
C GLU A 19 -9.03 -6.43 -7.08
N ASN A 20 -10.14 -7.17 -7.20
CA ASN A 20 -11.12 -6.92 -8.25
C ASN A 20 -11.93 -5.67 -7.90
N THR A 21 -12.04 -4.74 -8.85
CA THR A 21 -12.92 -3.56 -8.80
C THR A 21 -14.17 -3.81 -9.63
N THR A 22 -15.10 -2.85 -9.64
CA THR A 22 -16.30 -2.90 -10.49
C THR A 22 -15.97 -2.87 -11.98
N ASP A 23 -14.83 -2.30 -12.36
CA ASP A 23 -14.41 -2.05 -13.74
C ASP A 23 -13.11 -2.76 -14.15
N GLY A 24 -12.55 -3.62 -13.29
CA GLY A 24 -11.34 -4.37 -13.55
C GLY A 24 -10.61 -4.78 -12.29
N ILE A 25 -9.33 -4.42 -12.20
CA ILE A 25 -8.46 -4.70 -11.05
C ILE A 25 -7.73 -3.46 -10.56
N ARG A 26 -7.32 -3.51 -9.30
CA ARG A 26 -6.42 -2.52 -8.68
C ARG A 26 -5.33 -3.23 -7.89
N PHE A 27 -4.14 -2.64 -7.85
CA PHE A 27 -3.10 -2.96 -6.88
C PHE A 27 -2.25 -1.72 -6.57
N SER A 28 -1.50 -1.75 -5.47
CA SER A 28 -0.76 -0.59 -4.96
C SER A 28 0.75 -0.80 -5.02
N LEU A 29 1.46 0.23 -5.48
CA LEU A 29 2.90 0.36 -5.34
C LEU A 29 3.23 1.39 -4.27
N LYS A 30 4.22 1.10 -3.43
CA LYS A 30 4.78 2.05 -2.47
C LYS A 30 6.26 2.24 -2.75
N ASN A 31 6.70 3.48 -2.89
CA ASN A 31 8.12 3.74 -3.04
C ASN A 31 8.85 3.40 -1.73
N ARG A 32 9.65 2.35 -1.75
CA ARG A 32 10.51 1.91 -0.64
C ARG A 32 12.01 2.01 -1.00
N LEU A 33 12.35 2.71 -2.08
CA LEU A 33 13.72 2.91 -2.56
C LEU A 33 14.27 4.26 -2.07
N SER A 34 14.25 5.27 -2.94
CA SER A 34 14.66 6.66 -2.67
C SER A 34 13.72 7.58 -3.43
N ASP A 35 13.78 8.89 -3.19
CA ASP A 35 13.00 9.84 -3.97
C ASP A 35 13.17 9.63 -5.47
N ALA A 36 12.04 9.52 -6.15
CA ALA A 36 11.98 9.20 -7.56
C ALA A 36 10.86 9.97 -8.27
N THR A 37 10.95 9.97 -9.59
CA THR A 37 9.92 10.48 -10.49
C THR A 37 9.61 9.40 -11.52
N LEU A 38 8.33 9.02 -11.67
CA LEU A 38 7.87 8.20 -12.79
C LEU A 38 7.89 9.03 -14.07
N THR A 39 8.61 8.55 -15.08
CA THR A 39 8.76 9.23 -16.38
C THR A 39 8.14 8.47 -17.53
N GLY A 40 7.67 7.24 -17.30
CA GLY A 40 7.03 6.44 -18.34
C GLY A 40 6.43 5.15 -17.82
N PHE A 41 5.38 4.69 -18.48
CA PHE A 41 4.76 3.39 -18.27
C PHE A 41 4.93 2.57 -19.55
N ARG A 42 5.49 1.36 -19.45
CA ARG A 42 5.85 0.56 -20.62
C ARG A 42 4.88 -0.59 -20.84
N SER A 43 4.64 -1.41 -19.84
CA SER A 43 3.73 -2.54 -19.95
C SER A 43 3.23 -3.00 -18.59
N LEU A 44 2.02 -3.55 -18.60
CA LEU A 44 1.42 -4.32 -17.52
C LEU A 44 0.93 -5.64 -18.10
N GLU A 45 1.31 -6.74 -17.47
CA GLU A 45 0.80 -8.08 -17.78
C GLU A 45 0.32 -8.75 -16.50
N ILE A 46 -0.83 -9.41 -16.59
CA ILE A 46 -1.42 -10.21 -15.53
C ILE A 46 -1.60 -11.63 -16.06
N ASP A 47 -0.99 -12.62 -15.41
CA ASP A 47 -0.96 -14.02 -15.86
C ASP A 47 -0.53 -14.18 -17.32
N GLY A 48 0.45 -13.36 -17.74
CA GLY A 48 0.96 -13.32 -19.12
C GLY A 48 0.03 -12.65 -20.14
N LYS A 49 -1.13 -12.12 -19.73
CA LYS A 49 -2.02 -11.32 -20.59
C LYS A 49 -1.66 -9.85 -20.47
N SER A 50 -1.29 -9.24 -21.59
CA SER A 50 -0.96 -7.80 -21.63
C SER A 50 -2.23 -6.95 -21.55
N ILE A 51 -2.18 -5.92 -20.71
CA ILE A 51 -3.22 -4.89 -20.58
C ILE A 51 -2.78 -3.65 -21.36
N SER A 52 -3.70 -3.08 -22.16
CA SER A 52 -3.44 -1.87 -22.93
C SER A 52 -3.19 -0.67 -22.00
N VAL A 53 -2.24 0.20 -22.35
CA VAL A 53 -1.95 1.42 -21.58
C VAL A 53 -3.17 2.36 -21.50
N SER A 54 -4.04 2.35 -22.52
CA SER A 54 -5.29 3.12 -22.53
C SER A 54 -6.31 2.68 -21.48
N ASP A 55 -6.17 1.45 -20.99
CA ASP A 55 -7.05 0.84 -19.98
C ASP A 55 -6.48 0.98 -18.56
N ILE A 56 -5.36 1.69 -18.41
CA ILE A 56 -4.64 1.85 -17.15
C ILE A 56 -4.76 3.29 -16.67
N SER A 57 -4.94 3.47 -15.36
CA SER A 57 -4.85 4.76 -14.71
C SER A 57 -4.08 4.67 -13.39
N LEU A 58 -3.39 5.74 -13.04
CA LEU A 58 -2.57 5.84 -11.83
C LEU A 58 -3.23 6.80 -10.84
N ASP A 59 -3.49 6.36 -9.63
CA ASP A 59 -4.12 7.17 -8.58
C ASP A 59 -3.18 7.33 -7.39
N LEU A 60 -2.92 8.57 -6.99
CA LEU A 60 -2.03 8.90 -5.87
C LEU A 60 -2.80 9.17 -4.57
N GLY A 61 -4.06 8.75 -4.47
CA GLY A 61 -4.96 9.07 -3.35
C GLY A 61 -5.41 10.53 -3.36
N GLY A 62 -5.54 11.13 -4.56
CA GLY A 62 -6.04 12.49 -4.79
C GLY A 62 -7.28 12.49 -5.69
N GLU A 63 -7.77 13.67 -6.09
CA GLU A 63 -9.05 13.78 -6.83
C GLU A 63 -8.98 13.31 -8.30
N ASN A 64 -7.79 13.23 -8.91
CA ASN A 64 -7.66 12.91 -10.33
C ASN A 64 -6.67 11.76 -10.58
N ALA A 65 -7.14 10.75 -11.29
CA ALA A 65 -6.28 9.70 -11.84
C ALA A 65 -5.43 10.25 -13.00
N VAL A 66 -4.17 9.82 -13.06
CA VAL A 66 -3.19 10.21 -14.08
C VAL A 66 -3.17 9.14 -15.17
N ASP A 67 -3.27 9.59 -16.42
CA ASP A 67 -3.09 8.73 -17.61
C ASP A 67 -1.59 8.41 -17.78
N PRO A 68 -1.19 7.12 -17.76
CA PRO A 68 0.21 6.72 -17.91
C PRO A 68 0.86 7.18 -19.23
N ALA A 69 0.07 7.42 -20.29
CA ALA A 69 0.59 7.91 -21.57
C ALA A 69 1.17 9.33 -21.46
N THR A 70 0.71 10.11 -20.47
CA THR A 70 1.16 11.50 -20.26
C THR A 70 2.50 11.60 -19.53
N LEU A 71 2.97 10.54 -18.88
CA LEU A 71 4.19 10.54 -18.04
C LEU A 71 5.46 10.98 -18.76
N SER A 72 5.53 10.76 -20.07
CA SER A 72 6.66 11.19 -20.91
C SER A 72 6.76 12.71 -21.03
N LYS A 73 5.61 13.41 -20.98
CA LYS A 73 5.49 14.88 -21.07
C LYS A 73 5.38 15.51 -19.69
N ASN A 74 4.62 14.87 -18.80
CA ASN A 74 4.35 15.31 -17.43
C ASN A 74 4.78 14.19 -16.46
N PRO A 75 6.08 14.13 -16.11
CA PRO A 75 6.55 13.16 -15.13
C PRO A 75 5.81 13.30 -13.80
N LEU A 76 5.62 12.17 -13.13
CA LEU A 76 4.88 12.10 -11.88
C LEU A 76 5.83 11.90 -10.71
N ASP A 77 5.78 12.78 -9.71
CA ASP A 77 6.57 12.61 -8.50
C ASP A 77 6.15 11.37 -7.71
N PHE A 78 7.13 10.55 -7.37
CA PHE A 78 6.96 9.36 -6.57
C PHE A 78 8.03 9.35 -5.47
N PRO A 79 7.94 10.26 -4.48
CA PRO A 79 8.92 10.37 -3.41
C PRO A 79 8.90 9.15 -2.49
N LEU A 80 9.94 8.99 -1.67
CA LEU A 80 10.05 7.90 -0.70
C LEU A 80 8.80 7.82 0.18
N ARG A 81 8.31 6.59 0.44
CA ARG A 81 7.08 6.24 1.17
C ARG A 81 5.77 6.63 0.49
N ARG A 82 5.77 7.34 -0.64
CA ARG A 82 4.54 7.61 -1.40
C ARG A 82 3.97 6.31 -1.95
N SER A 83 2.63 6.23 -2.03
CA SER A 83 1.94 5.10 -2.66
C SER A 83 1.16 5.58 -3.88
N ILE A 84 1.07 4.71 -4.89
CA ILE A 84 0.29 4.90 -6.11
C ILE A 84 -0.51 3.62 -6.34
N ASP A 85 -1.80 3.77 -6.58
CA ASP A 85 -2.67 2.71 -7.02
C ASP A 85 -2.67 2.64 -8.54
N ILE A 86 -2.43 1.45 -9.05
CA ILE A 86 -2.55 1.13 -10.47
C ILE A 86 -3.92 0.48 -10.64
N ARG A 87 -4.78 1.11 -11.44
CA ARG A 87 -6.08 0.58 -11.83
C ARG A 87 -6.02 0.18 -13.29
N ALA A 88 -6.48 -1.02 -13.59
CA ALA A 88 -6.49 -1.57 -14.94
C ALA A 88 -7.88 -2.08 -15.26
N LYS A 89 -8.47 -1.61 -16.36
CA LYS A 89 -9.73 -2.16 -16.86
C LYS A 89 -9.46 -3.55 -17.43
N SER A 90 -10.11 -4.55 -16.86
CA SER A 90 -9.98 -5.95 -17.27
C SER A 90 -11.21 -6.73 -16.86
N SER A 91 -11.26 -8.00 -17.27
CA SER A 91 -12.15 -8.94 -16.57
C SER A 91 -11.67 -9.11 -15.12
N PRO A 92 -12.60 -9.36 -14.17
CA PRO A 92 -12.23 -9.78 -12.82
C PRO A 92 -11.35 -11.04 -12.89
N LEU A 93 -10.32 -11.11 -12.06
CA LEU A 93 -9.49 -12.30 -11.93
C LEU A 93 -10.19 -13.32 -11.03
N GLU A 94 -9.91 -14.59 -11.28
CA GLU A 94 -10.38 -15.69 -10.45
C GLU A 94 -9.75 -15.64 -9.05
N LYS A 95 -10.22 -16.49 -8.14
CA LYS A 95 -9.56 -16.66 -6.84
C LYS A 95 -8.24 -17.39 -7.02
N GLY A 96 -7.25 -17.00 -6.24
CA GLY A 96 -5.95 -17.66 -6.21
C GLY A 96 -4.82 -16.71 -6.55
N LYS A 97 -3.68 -17.29 -6.92
CA LYS A 97 -2.43 -16.57 -7.19
C LYS A 97 -2.40 -16.07 -8.63
N HIS A 98 -1.95 -14.84 -8.80
CA HIS A 98 -1.78 -14.17 -10.08
C HIS A 98 -0.38 -13.59 -10.19
N GLN A 99 0.24 -13.76 -11.36
CA GLN A 99 1.52 -13.13 -11.67
C GLN A 99 1.29 -11.74 -12.24
N ILE A 100 1.99 -10.76 -11.68
CA ILE A 100 1.96 -9.36 -12.13
C ILE A 100 3.34 -9.00 -12.63
N LEU A 101 3.43 -8.67 -13.92
CA LEU A 101 4.62 -8.13 -14.54
C LEU A 101 4.38 -6.68 -14.94
N LEU A 102 5.11 -5.77 -14.32
CA LEU A 102 5.00 -4.34 -14.56
C LEU A 102 6.36 -3.76 -14.98
N VAL A 103 6.37 -2.98 -16.05
CA VAL A 103 7.55 -2.28 -16.56
C VAL A 103 7.28 -0.79 -16.67
N PHE A 104 8.13 0.02 -16.03
CA PHE A 104 8.01 1.48 -15.99
C PHE A 104 9.38 2.13 -15.92
N ASP A 105 9.46 3.40 -16.30
CA ASP A 105 10.69 4.19 -16.26
C ASP A 105 10.61 5.21 -15.13
N THR A 106 11.73 5.38 -14.45
CA THR A 106 11.89 6.34 -13.37
C THR A 106 13.20 7.12 -13.50
N LYS A 107 13.25 8.28 -12.85
CA LYS A 107 14.51 8.91 -12.43
C LYS A 107 14.65 8.78 -10.91
N PRO A 108 15.85 8.50 -10.37
CA PRO A 108 17.11 8.28 -11.08
C PRO A 108 17.34 6.81 -11.53
N PHE A 109 16.44 5.88 -11.23
CA PHE A 109 16.72 4.45 -11.37
C PHE A 109 16.63 3.89 -12.80
N GLY A 110 16.08 4.65 -13.75
CA GLY A 110 15.85 4.22 -15.12
C GLY A 110 14.70 3.22 -15.22
N LYS A 111 14.83 2.26 -16.13
CA LYS A 111 13.82 1.23 -16.40
C LYS A 111 13.78 0.21 -15.26
N LEU A 112 12.61 0.05 -14.65
CA LEU A 112 12.33 -0.93 -13.61
C LEU A 112 11.37 -2.00 -14.14
N LYS A 113 11.70 -3.28 -13.91
CA LYS A 113 10.88 -4.46 -14.28
C LYS A 113 10.49 -5.22 -13.01
N LEU A 114 9.29 -4.96 -12.51
CA LEU A 114 8.71 -5.64 -11.36
C LEU A 114 8.05 -6.94 -11.81
N ASN A 115 8.39 -8.06 -11.15
CA ASN A 115 7.73 -9.35 -11.33
C ASN A 115 7.38 -9.91 -9.95
N VAL A 116 6.09 -9.94 -9.64
CA VAL A 116 5.54 -10.32 -8.33
C VAL A 116 4.36 -11.26 -8.50
N GLU A 117 4.04 -11.99 -7.44
CA GLU A 117 2.84 -12.80 -7.32
C GLU A 117 2.01 -12.21 -6.17
N ASP A 118 0.71 -12.03 -6.38
CA ASP A 118 -0.26 -11.71 -5.34
C ASP A 118 -1.50 -12.59 -5.52
N SER A 119 -2.42 -12.57 -4.56
CA SER A 119 -3.61 -13.42 -4.62
C SER A 119 -4.91 -12.67 -4.43
N ILE A 120 -5.91 -12.99 -5.25
CA ILE A 120 -7.30 -12.61 -4.99
C ILE A 120 -7.93 -13.67 -4.10
N SER A 121 -8.51 -13.23 -2.99
CA SER A 121 -9.28 -14.11 -2.10
C SER A 121 -10.60 -13.43 -1.70
N ASP A 122 -11.64 -14.24 -1.52
CA ASP A 122 -12.96 -13.75 -1.05
C ASP A 122 -12.95 -13.31 0.41
N ILE A 123 -11.96 -13.82 1.14
CA ILE A 123 -11.60 -13.26 2.42
C ILE A 123 -10.92 -11.94 2.07
N LYS A 124 -11.71 -10.88 1.89
CA LYS A 124 -11.27 -9.61 2.44
C LYS A 124 -10.97 -9.93 3.89
N GLU A 125 -9.71 -10.22 4.19
CA GLU A 125 -9.18 -9.70 5.42
C GLU A 125 -9.45 -8.20 5.27
N THR A 126 -10.60 -7.78 5.77
CA THR A 126 -10.60 -6.66 6.69
C THR A 126 -9.58 -7.11 7.71
N THR A 127 -8.29 -6.91 7.39
CA THR A 127 -7.21 -6.96 8.34
C THR A 127 -7.72 -6.00 9.36
N VAL A 128 -8.21 -6.54 10.48
CA VAL A 128 -8.89 -5.76 11.50
C VAL A 128 -7.78 -4.87 12.03
N ARG A 129 -7.68 -3.68 11.45
CA ARG A 129 -6.49 -2.85 11.53
C ARG A 129 -6.60 -2.06 12.81
N ILE A 130 -5.59 -2.20 13.65
CA ILE A 130 -5.51 -1.44 14.89
C ILE A 130 -5.49 0.06 14.50
N PRO A 131 -6.42 0.88 15.04
CA PRO A 131 -6.46 2.30 14.77
C PRO A 131 -5.12 2.97 15.09
N ARG A 132 -4.64 3.80 14.15
CA ARG A 132 -3.46 4.65 14.31
C ARG A 132 -3.85 6.11 14.14
N ASN A 133 -3.14 6.98 14.84
CA ASN A 133 -3.19 8.42 14.64
C ASN A 133 -1.85 8.87 14.06
N ASP A 134 -1.87 9.43 12.84
CA ASP A 134 -0.65 9.87 12.16
C ASP A 134 -0.06 11.16 12.74
N ALA A 135 -0.85 11.96 13.47
CA ALA A 135 -0.39 13.19 14.12
C ALA A 135 0.24 12.93 15.48
N ASP A 136 -0.44 12.14 16.33
CA ASP A 136 0.05 11.70 17.63
C ASP A 136 -0.55 10.34 18.00
N ASP A 137 0.23 9.27 17.80
CA ASP A 137 -0.16 7.88 18.10
C ASP A 137 0.01 7.53 19.59
N TYR A 138 0.41 8.46 20.46
CA TYR A 138 0.56 8.23 21.90
C TYR A 138 -0.36 9.14 22.74
N SER A 139 -1.21 9.95 22.08
CA SER A 139 -2.25 10.74 22.72
C SER A 139 -3.29 9.87 23.44
N GLU A 140 -3.94 10.46 24.45
CA GLU A 140 -5.00 9.81 25.22
C GLU A 140 -6.16 9.35 24.31
N GLU A 141 -6.52 10.16 23.31
CA GLU A 141 -7.57 9.83 22.34
C GLU A 141 -7.19 8.63 21.47
N ALA A 142 -5.93 8.56 21.03
CA ALA A 142 -5.43 7.45 20.23
C ALA A 142 -5.44 6.14 21.05
N ILE A 143 -5.03 6.21 22.32
CA ILE A 143 -5.02 5.08 23.24
C ILE A 143 -6.45 4.60 23.53
N GLN A 144 -7.37 5.50 23.87
CA GLN A 144 -8.78 5.15 24.13
C GLN A 144 -9.46 4.56 22.89
N THR A 145 -9.13 5.05 21.69
CA THR A 145 -9.64 4.49 20.44
C THR A 145 -9.22 3.04 20.27
N ARG A 146 -7.97 2.70 20.62
CA ARG A 146 -7.49 1.31 20.59
C ARG A 146 -8.09 0.45 21.70
N GLN A 147 -8.23 0.98 22.92
CA GLN A 147 -8.90 0.26 24.01
C GLN A 147 -10.33 -0.15 23.60
N LYS A 148 -11.13 0.81 23.08
CA LYS A 148 -12.49 0.54 22.56
C LYS A 148 -12.47 -0.47 21.42
N PHE A 149 -11.48 -0.41 20.55
CA PHE A 149 -11.30 -1.37 19.47
C PHE A 149 -11.04 -2.79 20.01
N VAL A 150 -10.17 -2.96 21.00
CA VAL A 150 -9.93 -4.25 21.65
C VAL A 150 -11.21 -4.77 22.32
N GLU A 151 -11.93 -3.94 23.06
CA GLU A 151 -13.19 -4.33 23.71
C GLU A 151 -14.25 -4.73 22.67
N LYS A 152 -14.36 -4.00 21.56
CA LYS A 152 -15.30 -4.29 20.47
C LYS A 152 -15.02 -5.64 19.81
N ILE A 153 -13.75 -5.98 19.61
CA ILE A 153 -13.35 -7.23 18.94
C ILE A 153 -13.48 -8.43 19.88
N THR A 154 -13.09 -8.25 21.14
CA THR A 154 -13.03 -9.35 22.11
C THR A 154 -14.36 -9.56 22.84
N GLY A 155 -15.22 -8.55 22.90
CA GLY A 155 -16.42 -8.54 23.73
C GLY A 155 -16.13 -8.44 25.24
N VAL A 156 -14.88 -8.17 25.63
CA VAL A 156 -14.42 -8.14 27.02
C VAL A 156 -13.95 -6.73 27.39
N SER A 157 -14.30 -6.26 28.58
CA SER A 157 -13.83 -4.97 29.08
C SER A 157 -12.44 -5.04 29.73
N LEU A 158 -11.58 -4.07 29.43
CA LEU A 158 -10.20 -3.98 29.90
C LEU A 158 -10.13 -3.34 31.31
N LYS A 159 -10.38 -4.14 32.35
CA LYS A 159 -10.45 -3.62 33.73
C LYS A 159 -9.10 -3.26 34.36
N HIS A 160 -8.05 -4.00 34.03
CA HIS A 160 -6.74 -3.91 34.67
C HIS A 160 -5.66 -3.39 33.74
N SER A 161 -5.67 -3.80 32.48
CA SER A 161 -4.61 -3.50 31.50
C SER A 161 -4.79 -2.17 30.75
N ALA A 162 -5.91 -1.45 30.94
CA ALA A 162 -6.15 -0.16 30.28
C ALA A 162 -5.54 1.03 31.04
N LYS A 163 -4.97 0.80 32.23
CA LYS A 163 -4.49 1.86 33.12
C LYS A 163 -2.98 2.04 32.99
N TYR A 164 -2.53 3.27 33.23
CA TYR A 164 -1.12 3.67 33.27
C TYR A 164 -0.99 4.97 34.07
N SER A 165 0.20 5.25 34.60
CA SER A 165 0.45 6.39 35.48
C SER A 165 1.68 7.21 35.05
N PHE A 166 2.05 7.12 33.78
CA PHE A 166 3.16 7.84 33.18
C PHE A 166 2.74 8.38 31.81
N ASP A 167 3.51 9.31 31.27
CA ASP A 167 3.29 9.84 29.93
C ASP A 167 3.54 8.76 28.87
N PRO A 168 2.53 8.33 28.07
CA PRO A 168 2.68 7.27 27.09
C PRO A 168 3.78 7.54 26.04
N HIS A 169 4.13 8.80 25.79
CA HIS A 169 5.20 9.18 24.86
C HIS A 169 6.56 8.58 25.22
N ILE A 170 6.82 8.24 26.49
CA ILE A 170 8.07 7.58 26.88
C ILE A 170 8.23 6.19 26.23
N THR A 171 7.13 5.60 25.78
CA THR A 171 7.13 4.28 25.12
C THR A 171 7.36 4.38 23.61
N GLN A 172 7.43 5.60 23.06
CA GLN A 172 7.56 5.83 21.63
C GLN A 172 8.81 5.16 21.06
N GLY A 173 8.62 4.41 19.96
CA GLY A 173 9.67 3.64 19.30
C GLY A 173 9.98 2.29 19.94
N ASN A 174 9.49 2.03 21.16
CA ASN A 174 9.68 0.76 21.87
C ASN A 174 8.39 -0.07 21.96
N CYS A 175 7.24 0.60 22.12
CA CYS A 175 5.92 -0.02 22.16
C CYS A 175 5.04 0.62 21.08
N GLU A 176 4.69 -0.12 20.04
CA GLU A 176 3.70 0.31 19.05
C GLU A 176 2.27 0.04 19.56
N HIS A 177 1.31 0.89 19.19
CA HIS A 177 -0.12 0.69 19.50
C HIS A 177 -0.43 0.57 21.00
N PHE A 178 0.22 1.37 21.84
CA PHE A 178 0.07 1.32 23.29
C PHE A 178 -1.41 1.38 23.74
N THR A 179 -1.81 0.51 24.67
CA THR A 179 -3.19 0.43 25.21
C THR A 179 -3.26 0.51 26.73
N GLY A 180 -2.12 0.41 27.42
CA GLY A 180 -2.01 0.48 28.87
C GLY A 180 -0.99 -0.52 29.41
N VAL A 181 -0.98 -0.69 30.74
CA VAL A 181 -0.05 -1.55 31.47
C VAL A 181 -0.83 -2.46 32.42
N ALA A 182 -0.32 -3.68 32.65
CA ALA A 182 -0.87 -4.66 33.60
C ALA A 182 -0.04 -4.72 34.89
#